data_AF-A0A368JW23-F1
#
_entry.id   AF-A0A368JW23-F1
#
_cell.length_a   1.000
_cell.length_b   1.000
_cell.length_c   1.000
_cell.angle_alpha   90.00
_cell.angle_beta   90.00
_cell.angle_gamma   90.00
#
_symmetry.space_group_name_H-M   'P 1'
#
loop_
_entity.id
_entity.type
_entity.pdbx_description
1 polymer ?
#
loop_
_entity_poly.entity_id
_entity_poly.type
_entity_poly.pdbx_seq_one_letter_code
_entity_poly.pdbx_strand_id
1 'polypeptide(L)'
;MKIDRFTLVSLGYLYVPVCLFLVFWIIPLIALPLLILVTLGVWQFVRQPVFSTESPVPFSRTEWLVLATGALFWTWVSGIGAFVPQYGDYDKHNLLFHDLITRPWPVLYQNLRLDNPFLCYYIAYYLPTAVIAKAAHLSFQSAEWISFLWGWLGILLAFGWAARLSKLLRTWIAVGLPFLSGVEVAFRLVWSLFIDFNWDAARWLTAVFTNQVPGYTRYETPRLAFSNHNWAQSLDPAPLVMQLQAVPQHALGGWIAIGLIVHWQRRNASPVALAFVVAATLLWSPFVSIGLGLWLLFTQRSVFTVSAWLHPVFLGNCLAICALLGFFYQAHEPIPDSGFLIEAFNTPADVVLYVLFWGLQLWVGAFLYRWYNRQTSENSVWVKAAFTAALSIQLLSLIYMGRWNDFQNRTIIPAQFVYYLALANGLVHWYRSSKRTTAGWVFAVWVMIGLYVPLRVLAYKVWSVHVPQPIERSMGNATTNFGEADMSCMKPHETFDADADYALQYVGKRESFFYRYLLRK
;
A
#
# COMPACT_ATOMS: atom_id res chain seq x y z
N MET A 1 -6.64 -0.44 -33.45
CA MET A 1 -6.10 -1.17 -32.28
C MET A 1 -7.21 -1.44 -31.28
N LYS A 2 -7.30 -2.67 -30.74
CA LYS A 2 -8.24 -2.98 -29.65
C LYS A 2 -7.74 -2.36 -28.35
N ILE A 3 -8.57 -1.56 -27.70
CA ILE A 3 -8.28 -0.94 -26.40
C ILE A 3 -8.29 -2.04 -25.32
N ASP A 4 -7.24 -2.15 -24.51
CA ASP A 4 -7.28 -3.00 -23.31
C ASP A 4 -8.15 -2.34 -22.24
N ARG A 5 -9.41 -2.78 -22.18
CA ARG A 5 -10.42 -2.24 -21.27
C ARG A 5 -10.00 -2.32 -19.81
N PHE A 6 -9.25 -3.35 -19.41
CA PHE A 6 -8.82 -3.48 -18.02
C PHE A 6 -7.73 -2.46 -17.65
N THR A 7 -6.79 -2.21 -18.57
CA THR A 7 -5.83 -1.11 -18.43
C THR A 7 -6.58 0.23 -18.33
N LEU A 8 -7.57 0.46 -19.20
CA LEU A 8 -8.37 1.69 -19.16
C LEU A 8 -9.09 1.88 -17.81
N VAL A 9 -9.78 0.86 -17.31
CA VAL A 9 -10.49 0.94 -16.03
C VAL A 9 -9.51 1.14 -14.87
N SER A 10 -8.33 0.51 -14.92
CA SER A 10 -7.29 0.66 -13.88
C SER A 10 -6.69 2.07 -13.87
N LEU A 11 -6.40 2.64 -15.05
CA LEU A 11 -5.98 4.03 -15.16
C LEU A 11 -7.08 4.98 -14.71
N GLY A 12 -8.33 4.70 -15.06
CA GLY A 12 -9.49 5.44 -14.58
C GLY A 12 -9.57 5.44 -13.06
N TYR A 13 -9.42 4.27 -12.42
CA TYR A 13 -9.40 4.17 -10.96
C TYR A 13 -8.31 5.05 -10.33
N LEU A 14 -7.09 5.05 -10.89
CA LEU A 14 -5.98 5.86 -10.39
C LEU A 14 -6.15 7.37 -10.66
N TYR A 15 -6.61 7.76 -11.85
CA TYR A 15 -6.67 9.16 -12.28
C TYR A 15 -7.98 9.88 -11.95
N VAL A 16 -9.11 9.19 -11.76
CA VAL A 16 -10.37 9.85 -11.39
C VAL A 16 -10.20 10.72 -10.15
N PRO A 17 -9.59 10.26 -9.04
CA PRO A 17 -9.31 11.13 -7.90
C PRO A 17 -8.39 12.30 -8.21
N VAL A 18 -7.39 12.12 -9.07
CA VAL A 18 -6.50 13.21 -9.52
C VAL A 18 -7.29 14.25 -10.28
N CYS A 19 -8.18 13.85 -11.18
CA CYS A 19 -9.07 14.76 -11.89
C CYS A 19 -10.04 15.48 -10.95
N LEU A 20 -10.60 14.80 -9.94
CA LEU A 20 -11.44 15.44 -8.92
C LEU A 20 -10.64 16.50 -8.14
N PHE A 21 -9.41 16.17 -7.74
CA PHE A 21 -8.52 17.14 -7.09
C PHE A 21 -8.24 18.35 -7.97
N LEU A 22 -7.92 18.15 -9.26
CA LEU A 22 -7.71 19.27 -10.20
C LEU A 22 -8.95 20.17 -10.30
N VAL A 23 -10.16 19.60 -10.38
CA VAL A 23 -11.40 20.38 -10.52
C VAL A 23 -11.75 21.18 -9.27
N PHE A 24 -11.56 20.59 -8.09
CA PHE A 24 -12.07 21.15 -6.83
C PHE A 24 -11.01 21.86 -5.99
N TRP A 25 -9.73 21.50 -6.10
CA TRP A 25 -8.65 22.13 -5.33
C TRP A 25 -7.86 23.17 -6.12
N ILE A 26 -7.75 23.03 -7.44
CA ILE A 26 -6.81 23.83 -8.23
C ILE A 26 -7.54 24.93 -9.01
N ILE A 27 -6.90 26.08 -9.16
CA ILE A 27 -7.44 27.19 -9.97
C ILE A 27 -7.73 26.73 -11.42
N PRO A 28 -8.83 27.17 -12.04
CA PRO A 28 -9.22 26.71 -13.38
C PRO A 28 -8.15 26.88 -14.47
N LEU A 29 -7.34 27.94 -14.37
CA LEU A 29 -6.26 28.25 -15.32
C LEU A 29 -5.23 27.11 -15.44
N ILE A 30 -4.96 26.40 -14.34
CA ILE A 30 -4.02 25.27 -14.29
C ILE A 30 -4.79 23.96 -14.44
N ALA A 31 -5.95 23.84 -13.81
CA ALA A 31 -6.75 22.62 -13.82
C ALA A 31 -7.16 22.18 -15.23
N LEU A 32 -7.68 23.10 -16.07
CA LEU A 32 -8.21 22.76 -17.39
C LEU A 32 -7.13 22.21 -18.35
N PRO A 33 -5.96 22.85 -18.54
CA PRO A 33 -4.90 22.28 -19.35
C PRO A 33 -4.42 20.92 -18.86
N LEU A 34 -4.32 20.72 -17.53
CA LEU A 34 -3.87 19.45 -16.96
C LEU A 34 -4.91 18.34 -17.14
N LEU A 35 -6.21 18.63 -17.05
CA LEU A 35 -7.26 17.66 -17.34
C LEU A 35 -7.20 17.18 -18.80
N ILE A 36 -6.97 18.09 -19.74
CA ILE A 36 -6.77 17.75 -21.16
C ILE A 36 -5.53 16.86 -21.31
N LEU A 37 -4.42 17.27 -20.68
CA LEU A 37 -3.15 16.55 -20.76
C LEU A 37 -3.25 15.13 -20.19
N VAL A 38 -3.92 14.95 -19.05
CA VAL A 38 -4.20 13.63 -18.44
C VAL A 38 -5.07 12.79 -19.35
N THR A 39 -6.13 13.37 -19.91
CA THR A 39 -7.05 12.66 -20.84
C THR A 39 -6.30 12.18 -22.08
N LEU A 40 -5.46 13.03 -22.67
CA LEU A 40 -4.60 12.67 -23.79
C LEU A 40 -3.58 11.59 -23.40
N GLY A 41 -3.00 11.68 -22.20
CA GLY A 41 -2.07 10.67 -21.67
C GLY A 41 -2.73 9.30 -21.53
N VAL A 42 -3.90 9.22 -20.91
CA VAL A 42 -4.68 7.97 -20.80
C VAL A 42 -5.02 7.43 -22.19
N TRP A 43 -5.51 8.28 -23.10
CA TRP A 43 -5.85 7.89 -24.47
C TRP A 43 -4.65 7.33 -25.25
N GLN A 44 -3.48 7.96 -25.13
CA GLN A 44 -2.24 7.47 -25.76
C GLN A 44 -1.76 6.17 -25.10
N PHE A 45 -1.82 6.06 -23.77
CA PHE A 45 -1.36 4.89 -23.05
C PHE A 45 -2.11 3.62 -23.46
N VAL A 46 -3.46 3.68 -23.50
CA VAL A 46 -4.28 2.52 -23.87
C VAL A 46 -4.21 2.16 -25.36
N ARG A 47 -3.59 3.02 -26.18
CA ARG A 47 -3.34 2.82 -27.61
C ARG A 47 -1.87 2.55 -27.92
N GLN A 48 -1.02 2.29 -26.93
CA GLN A 48 0.37 1.94 -27.18
C GLN A 48 0.50 0.60 -27.90
N PRO A 49 1.34 0.53 -28.95
CA PRO A 49 1.56 -0.71 -29.69
C PRO A 49 2.06 -1.80 -28.74
N VAL A 50 1.41 -2.95 -28.79
CA VAL A 50 1.83 -4.12 -28.02
C VAL A 50 2.86 -4.87 -28.84
N PHE A 51 4.13 -4.77 -28.44
CA PHE A 51 5.23 -5.45 -29.13
C PHE A 51 5.39 -6.93 -28.74
N SER A 52 4.61 -7.42 -27.77
CA SER A 52 4.62 -8.83 -27.37
C SER A 52 3.68 -9.66 -28.25
N THR A 53 4.15 -10.80 -28.72
CA THR A 53 3.32 -11.81 -29.42
C THR A 53 2.26 -12.45 -28.52
N GLU A 54 2.44 -12.41 -27.20
CA GLU A 54 1.46 -12.89 -26.22
C GLU A 54 0.34 -11.85 -25.99
N SER A 55 -0.79 -12.05 -26.66
CA SER A 55 -2.03 -11.34 -26.31
C SER A 55 -2.49 -11.74 -24.89
N PRO A 56 -2.92 -10.78 -24.05
CA PRO A 56 -3.40 -11.11 -22.72
C PRO A 56 -4.63 -12.03 -22.81
N VAL A 57 -4.56 -13.19 -22.16
CA VAL A 57 -5.67 -14.14 -22.10
C VAL A 57 -6.82 -13.51 -21.32
N PRO A 58 -8.00 -13.30 -21.92
CA PRO A 58 -9.13 -12.70 -21.22
C PRO A 58 -9.55 -13.59 -20.05
N PHE A 59 -10.19 -12.98 -19.05
CA PHE A 59 -10.78 -13.73 -17.95
C PHE A 59 -12.10 -14.36 -18.40
N SER A 60 -12.26 -15.65 -18.10
CA SER A 60 -13.54 -16.34 -18.21
C SER A 60 -14.56 -15.80 -17.18
N ARG A 61 -15.84 -16.13 -17.37
CA ARG A 61 -16.90 -15.75 -16.41
C ARG A 61 -16.63 -16.28 -15.01
N THR A 62 -16.16 -17.52 -14.92
CA THR A 62 -15.80 -18.16 -13.64
C THR A 62 -14.62 -17.45 -12.97
N GLU A 63 -13.61 -17.05 -13.74
CA GLU A 63 -12.48 -16.30 -13.19
C GLU A 63 -12.90 -14.92 -12.67
N TRP A 64 -13.76 -14.21 -13.40
CA TRP A 64 -14.35 -12.97 -12.91
C TRP A 64 -15.15 -13.17 -11.62
N LEU A 65 -15.93 -14.24 -11.54
CA LEU A 65 -16.69 -14.56 -10.33
C LEU A 65 -15.75 -14.80 -9.14
N VAL A 66 -14.70 -15.60 -9.30
CA VAL A 66 -13.71 -15.87 -8.24
C VAL A 66 -13.00 -14.58 -7.81
N LEU A 67 -12.59 -13.73 -8.76
CA LEU A 67 -11.95 -12.46 -8.44
C LEU A 67 -12.91 -11.50 -7.72
N ALA A 68 -14.16 -11.41 -8.17
CA ALA A 68 -15.18 -10.54 -7.60
C ALA A 68 -15.57 -10.96 -6.17
N THR A 69 -15.81 -12.25 -5.93
CA THR A 69 -16.13 -12.79 -4.60
C THR A 69 -14.93 -12.72 -3.67
N GLY A 70 -13.74 -13.03 -4.18
CA GLY A 70 -12.49 -12.88 -3.43
C GLY A 70 -12.22 -11.44 -3.01
N ALA A 71 -12.39 -10.48 -3.93
CA ALA A 71 -12.29 -9.06 -3.62
C ALA A 71 -13.31 -8.64 -2.57
N LEU A 72 -14.57 -9.08 -2.70
CA LEU A 72 -15.64 -8.76 -1.76
C LEU A 72 -15.31 -9.25 -0.34
N PHE A 73 -14.82 -10.49 -0.24
CA PHE A 73 -14.36 -11.05 1.03
C PHE A 73 -13.26 -10.19 1.66
N TRP A 74 -12.25 -9.78 0.90
CA TRP A 74 -11.16 -8.98 1.43
C TRP A 74 -11.53 -7.53 1.75
N THR A 75 -12.50 -6.94 1.03
CA THR A 75 -13.09 -5.63 1.39
C THR A 75 -13.83 -5.71 2.71
N TRP A 76 -14.55 -6.80 2.95
CA TRP A 76 -15.27 -7.03 4.20
C TRP A 76 -14.28 -7.27 5.36
N VAL A 77 -13.32 -8.18 5.21
CA VAL A 77 -12.29 -8.47 6.24
C VAL A 77 -11.45 -7.24 6.58
N SER A 78 -11.24 -6.32 5.62
CA SER A 78 -10.44 -5.12 5.85
C SER A 78 -11.15 -4.05 6.70
N GLY A 79 -12.46 -4.16 6.89
CA GLY A 79 -13.26 -3.15 7.60
C GLY A 79 -13.59 -1.91 6.77
N ILE A 80 -13.35 -1.92 5.46
CA ILE A 80 -13.80 -0.82 4.59
C ILE A 80 -15.34 -0.74 4.71
N GLY A 81 -15.89 0.47 4.85
CA GLY A 81 -17.33 0.68 5.01
C GLY A 81 -17.92 0.30 6.38
N ALA A 82 -17.09 0.05 7.39
CA ALA A 82 -17.50 -0.14 8.79
C ALA A 82 -18.50 -1.29 9.07
N PHE A 83 -18.65 -2.27 8.16
CA PHE A 83 -19.52 -3.44 8.37
C PHE A 83 -18.98 -4.47 9.36
N VAL A 84 -17.70 -4.37 9.69
CA VAL A 84 -17.01 -5.16 10.73
C VAL A 84 -16.14 -4.20 11.54
N PRO A 85 -15.69 -4.60 12.75
CA PRO A 85 -14.80 -3.76 13.55
C PRO A 85 -13.62 -3.27 12.73
N GLN A 86 -13.34 -1.98 12.74
CA GLN A 86 -12.25 -1.39 11.96
C GLN A 86 -10.93 -1.39 12.74
N TYR A 87 -9.81 -1.39 12.02
CA TYR A 87 -8.48 -1.21 12.61
C TYR A 87 -8.31 0.21 13.17
N GLY A 88 -7.37 0.43 14.09
CA GLY A 88 -7.14 1.73 14.73
C GLY A 88 -6.95 2.88 13.73
N ASP A 89 -6.26 2.65 12.62
CA ASP A 89 -6.08 3.69 11.59
C ASP A 89 -7.38 4.17 10.93
N TYR A 90 -8.51 3.47 11.08
CA TYR A 90 -9.78 3.98 10.55
C TYR A 90 -10.31 5.21 11.25
N ASP A 91 -9.82 5.47 12.45
CA ASP A 91 -10.08 6.68 13.17
C ASP A 91 -9.80 7.94 12.31
N LYS A 92 -8.59 8.05 11.75
CA LYS A 92 -8.25 9.12 10.79
C LYS A 92 -9.01 8.98 9.47
N HIS A 93 -9.25 7.76 8.99
CA HIS A 93 -9.93 7.56 7.70
C HIS A 93 -11.36 8.07 7.73
N ASN A 94 -12.09 7.74 8.79
CA ASN A 94 -13.47 8.15 8.99
C ASN A 94 -13.56 9.65 9.23
N LEU A 95 -12.61 10.25 9.96
CA LEU A 95 -12.56 11.71 10.14
C LEU A 95 -12.24 12.44 8.81
N LEU A 96 -11.35 11.90 7.98
CA LEU A 96 -11.12 12.42 6.62
C LEU A 96 -12.37 12.34 5.75
N PHE A 97 -13.09 11.21 5.78
CA PHE A 97 -14.35 11.09 5.05
C PHE A 97 -15.39 12.10 5.57
N HIS A 98 -15.53 12.22 6.89
CA HIS A 98 -16.41 13.18 7.52
C HIS A 98 -16.12 14.61 7.02
N ASP A 99 -14.88 15.09 7.17
CA ASP A 99 -14.50 16.45 6.77
C ASP A 99 -14.65 16.69 5.27
N LEU A 100 -14.31 15.71 4.43
CA LEU A 100 -14.49 15.83 2.98
C LEU A 100 -15.98 15.87 2.58
N ILE A 101 -16.87 15.22 3.33
CA ILE A 101 -18.31 15.20 3.06
C ILE A 101 -18.99 16.48 3.57
N THR A 102 -18.66 16.95 4.78
CA THR A 102 -19.40 18.02 5.46
C THR A 102 -18.89 19.43 5.17
N ARG A 103 -17.58 19.60 4.91
CA ARG A 103 -16.95 20.93 4.76
C ARG A 103 -16.91 21.36 3.29
N PRO A 104 -16.90 22.67 2.96
CA PRO A 104 -16.68 23.13 1.59
C PRO A 104 -15.32 22.66 1.04
N TRP A 105 -15.19 22.60 -0.29
CA TRP A 105 -13.94 22.26 -0.96
C TRP A 105 -13.33 23.50 -1.62
N PRO A 106 -12.01 23.75 -1.45
CA PRO A 106 -11.05 22.99 -0.64
C PRO A 106 -11.36 23.02 0.86
N VAL A 107 -11.00 21.96 1.59
CA VAL A 107 -11.25 21.89 3.04
C VAL A 107 -10.30 22.82 3.78
N LEU A 108 -10.87 23.87 4.39
CA LEU A 108 -10.19 24.83 5.24
C LEU A 108 -10.65 24.67 6.69
N TYR A 109 -9.71 24.74 7.63
CA TYR A 109 -9.98 24.62 9.06
C TYR A 109 -9.96 25.99 9.74
N GLN A 110 -10.79 26.14 10.76
CA GLN A 110 -10.78 27.31 11.65
C GLN A 110 -10.04 26.92 12.92
N ASN A 111 -8.71 27.00 12.86
CA ASN A 111 -7.83 26.59 13.94
C ASN A 111 -6.71 27.62 14.10
N LEU A 112 -6.88 28.52 15.06
CA LEU A 112 -5.94 29.61 15.32
C LEU A 112 -4.56 29.12 15.79
N ARG A 113 -4.47 27.92 16.40
CA ARG A 113 -3.19 27.31 16.80
C ARG A 113 -2.30 27.03 15.59
N LEU A 114 -2.91 26.69 14.45
CA LEU A 114 -2.24 26.26 13.22
C LEU A 114 -2.44 27.25 12.06
N ASP A 115 -2.70 28.53 12.38
CA ASP A 115 -2.98 29.60 11.40
C ASP A 115 -4.05 29.23 10.34
N ASN A 116 -5.16 28.64 10.81
CA ASN A 116 -6.32 28.26 9.99
C ASN A 116 -5.93 27.39 8.78
N PRO A 117 -5.32 26.22 9.01
CA PRO A 117 -4.66 25.48 7.96
C PRO A 117 -5.68 24.87 6.97
N PHE A 118 -5.18 24.30 5.88
CA PHE A 118 -6.01 23.55 4.93
C PHE A 118 -5.70 22.06 4.98
N LEU A 119 -6.62 21.21 4.53
CA LEU A 119 -6.38 19.76 4.45
C LEU A 119 -5.26 19.46 3.44
N CYS A 120 -4.16 18.91 3.92
CA CYS A 120 -3.01 18.51 3.12
C CYS A 120 -2.65 17.06 3.47
N TYR A 121 -3.23 16.12 2.74
CA TYR A 121 -3.03 14.70 2.96
C TYR A 121 -3.22 13.89 1.66
N TYR A 122 -3.00 12.59 1.73
CA TYR A 122 -3.17 11.62 0.65
C TYR A 122 -4.65 11.37 0.31
N ILE A 123 -5.31 12.36 -0.28
CA ILE A 123 -6.78 12.38 -0.37
C ILE A 123 -7.38 11.55 -1.53
N ALA A 124 -6.58 10.98 -2.44
CA ALA A 124 -7.10 10.31 -3.63
C ALA A 124 -8.13 9.20 -3.34
N TYR A 125 -7.86 8.36 -2.34
CA TYR A 125 -8.77 7.26 -1.99
C TYR A 125 -10.15 7.74 -1.53
N TYR A 126 -10.21 8.90 -0.89
CA TYR A 126 -11.42 9.39 -0.22
C TYR A 126 -12.31 10.22 -1.16
N LEU A 127 -11.72 10.89 -2.15
CA LEU A 127 -12.41 11.84 -3.03
C LEU A 127 -13.62 11.24 -3.78
N PRO A 128 -13.55 10.03 -4.38
CA PRO A 128 -14.70 9.46 -5.09
C PRO A 128 -15.91 9.23 -4.19
N THR A 129 -15.71 8.68 -2.99
CA THR A 129 -16.79 8.52 -2.02
C THR A 129 -17.34 9.86 -1.57
N ALA A 130 -16.44 10.79 -1.23
CA ALA A 130 -16.85 12.08 -0.69
C ALA A 130 -17.60 12.94 -1.71
N VAL A 131 -17.20 12.94 -3.00
CA VAL A 131 -17.91 13.71 -4.03
C VAL A 131 -19.32 13.16 -4.27
N ILE A 132 -19.48 11.83 -4.29
CA ILE A 132 -20.79 11.20 -4.49
C ILE A 132 -21.69 11.49 -3.28
N ALA A 133 -21.19 11.26 -2.06
CA ALA A 133 -21.95 11.50 -0.84
C ALA A 133 -22.34 12.97 -0.68
N LYS A 134 -21.42 13.90 -0.94
CA LYS A 134 -21.68 15.34 -0.89
C LYS A 134 -22.68 15.78 -1.95
N ALA A 135 -22.48 15.41 -3.22
CA ALA A 135 -23.32 15.89 -4.31
C ALA A 135 -24.76 15.35 -4.24
N ALA A 136 -24.94 14.15 -3.68
CA ALA A 136 -26.26 13.55 -3.50
C ALA A 136 -26.83 13.72 -2.08
N HIS A 137 -26.19 14.53 -1.22
CA HIS A 137 -26.61 14.78 0.17
C HIS A 137 -26.89 13.48 0.96
N LEU A 138 -26.02 12.48 0.82
CA LEU A 138 -26.20 11.16 1.40
C LEU A 138 -25.85 11.14 2.89
N SER A 139 -26.49 10.21 3.63
CA SER A 139 -26.11 9.91 5.02
C SER A 139 -24.72 9.27 5.10
N PHE A 140 -24.06 9.35 6.27
CA PHE A 140 -22.76 8.70 6.49
C PHE A 140 -22.81 7.19 6.27
N GLN A 141 -23.90 6.53 6.67
CA GLN A 141 -24.10 5.11 6.41
C GLN A 141 -24.15 4.80 4.89
N SER A 142 -24.75 5.67 4.10
CA SER A 142 -24.76 5.52 2.63
C SER A 142 -23.36 5.79 2.03
N ALA A 143 -22.61 6.74 2.59
CA ALA A 143 -21.22 6.98 2.22
C ALA A 143 -20.30 5.79 2.54
N GLU A 144 -20.57 5.06 3.62
CA GLU A 144 -19.88 3.81 3.96
C GLU A 144 -20.10 2.72 2.92
N TRP A 145 -21.32 2.56 2.41
CA TRP A 145 -21.60 1.67 1.28
C TRP A 145 -20.83 2.07 0.02
N ILE A 146 -20.74 3.37 -0.29
CA ILE A 146 -19.97 3.85 -1.45
C ILE A 146 -18.47 3.58 -1.24
N SER A 147 -17.94 3.84 -0.03
CA SER A 147 -16.55 3.54 0.33
C SER A 147 -16.24 2.05 0.18
N PHE A 148 -17.17 1.18 0.60
CA PHE A 148 -17.08 -0.26 0.39
C PHE A 148 -17.04 -0.65 -1.08
N LEU A 149 -17.94 -0.11 -1.91
CA LEU A 149 -17.96 -0.41 -3.34
C LEU A 149 -16.70 0.11 -4.06
N TRP A 150 -16.20 1.28 -3.65
CA TRP A 150 -14.96 1.86 -4.17
C TRP A 150 -13.74 1.01 -3.78
N GLY A 151 -13.63 0.63 -2.51
CA GLY A 151 -12.59 -0.28 -2.03
C GLY A 151 -12.65 -1.66 -2.68
N TRP A 152 -13.85 -2.21 -2.87
CA TRP A 152 -14.08 -3.47 -3.57
C TRP A 152 -13.61 -3.42 -5.02
N LEU A 153 -13.93 -2.34 -5.75
CA LEU A 153 -13.42 -2.13 -7.10
C LEU A 153 -11.88 -2.07 -7.12
N GLY A 154 -11.27 -1.36 -6.18
CA GLY A 154 -9.80 -1.29 -6.07
C GLY A 154 -9.16 -2.65 -5.84
N ILE A 155 -9.69 -3.45 -4.91
CA ILE A 155 -9.18 -4.81 -4.62
C ILE A 155 -9.40 -5.72 -5.84
N LEU A 156 -10.56 -5.65 -6.49
CA LEU A 156 -10.86 -6.41 -7.70
C LEU A 156 -9.85 -6.11 -8.83
N LEU A 157 -9.50 -4.84 -9.03
CA LEU A 157 -8.50 -4.44 -10.01
C LEU A 157 -7.10 -4.92 -9.62
N ALA A 158 -6.71 -4.78 -8.37
CA ALA A 158 -5.42 -5.28 -7.87
C ALA A 158 -5.29 -6.80 -8.04
N PHE A 159 -6.33 -7.57 -7.70
CA PHE A 159 -6.36 -9.02 -7.91
C PHE A 159 -6.39 -9.40 -9.38
N GLY A 160 -7.13 -8.66 -10.22
CA GLY A 160 -7.08 -8.85 -11.65
C GLY A 160 -5.67 -8.65 -12.22
N TRP A 161 -4.89 -7.69 -11.71
CA TRP A 161 -3.47 -7.55 -12.08
C TRP A 161 -2.60 -8.70 -11.57
N ALA A 162 -2.73 -9.11 -10.31
CA ALA A 162 -2.03 -10.28 -9.78
C ALA A 162 -2.30 -11.55 -10.64
N ALA A 163 -3.57 -11.75 -11.02
CA ALA A 163 -3.98 -12.85 -11.87
C ALA A 163 -3.45 -12.69 -13.31
N ARG A 164 -3.44 -11.50 -13.90
CA ARG A 164 -2.85 -11.26 -15.23
C ARG A 164 -1.35 -11.51 -15.28
N LEU A 165 -0.65 -11.28 -14.18
CA LEU A 165 0.79 -11.51 -14.09
C LEU A 165 1.14 -12.99 -13.87
N SER A 166 0.21 -13.76 -13.30
CA SER A 166 0.33 -15.19 -12.99
C SER A 166 -0.16 -16.09 -14.14
N LYS A 167 0.30 -17.34 -14.18
CA LYS A 167 -0.10 -18.32 -15.21
C LYS A 167 -1.00 -19.42 -14.64
N LEU A 168 -0.44 -20.25 -13.75
CA LEU A 168 -1.16 -21.38 -13.14
C LEU A 168 -2.03 -20.92 -11.98
N LEU A 169 -3.26 -21.44 -11.87
CA LEU A 169 -4.22 -21.08 -10.82
C LEU A 169 -4.31 -19.57 -10.56
N ARG A 170 -4.23 -18.77 -11.64
CA ARG A 170 -3.95 -17.33 -11.57
C ARG A 170 -4.91 -16.53 -10.69
N THR A 171 -6.20 -16.86 -10.70
CA THR A 171 -7.20 -16.21 -9.85
C THR A 171 -7.08 -16.62 -8.39
N TRP A 172 -6.80 -17.89 -8.11
CA TRP A 172 -6.57 -18.37 -6.75
C TRP A 172 -5.29 -17.82 -6.14
N ILE A 173 -4.23 -17.63 -6.94
CA ILE A 173 -3.04 -16.89 -6.50
C ILE A 173 -3.42 -15.48 -6.09
N ALA A 174 -4.18 -14.77 -6.92
CA ALA A 174 -4.57 -13.39 -6.65
C ALA A 174 -5.39 -13.25 -5.37
N VAL A 175 -6.45 -14.05 -5.22
CA VAL A 175 -7.35 -13.99 -4.05
C VAL A 175 -6.68 -14.54 -2.78
N GLY A 176 -5.79 -15.51 -2.92
CA GLY A 176 -5.01 -16.07 -1.81
C GLY A 176 -3.81 -15.22 -1.40
N LEU A 177 -3.46 -14.20 -2.19
CA LEU A 177 -2.22 -13.44 -1.98
C LEU A 177 -2.13 -12.79 -0.58
N PRO A 178 -3.19 -12.17 -0.02
CA PRO A 178 -3.09 -11.60 1.31
C PRO A 178 -2.94 -12.66 2.41
N PHE A 179 -3.39 -13.90 2.21
CA PHE A 179 -3.11 -15.01 3.14
C PHE A 179 -1.64 -15.40 3.16
N LEU A 180 -0.96 -15.36 2.01
CA LEU A 180 0.44 -15.78 1.89
C LEU A 180 1.44 -14.69 2.31
N SER A 181 0.94 -13.57 2.85
CA SER A 181 1.69 -12.31 2.97
C SER A 181 2.30 -12.01 4.33
N GLY A 182 2.36 -12.97 5.26
CA GLY A 182 2.82 -12.73 6.64
C GLY A 182 4.17 -13.35 7.01
N VAL A 183 5.04 -13.64 6.03
CA VAL A 183 6.34 -14.30 6.29
C VAL A 183 7.24 -13.45 7.17
N GLU A 184 6.98 -12.13 7.26
CA GLU A 184 7.67 -11.21 8.17
C GLU A 184 7.61 -11.69 9.62
N VAL A 185 6.55 -12.43 10.01
CA VAL A 185 6.39 -13.04 11.35
C VAL A 185 7.54 -13.98 11.72
N ALA A 186 8.25 -14.56 10.75
CA ALA A 186 9.25 -15.58 10.98
C ALA A 186 10.35 -15.12 11.94
N PHE A 187 10.81 -13.87 11.82
CA PHE A 187 11.80 -13.31 12.75
C PHE A 187 11.29 -13.32 14.19
N ARG A 188 10.08 -12.81 14.44
CA ARG A 188 9.51 -12.76 15.80
C ARG A 188 9.21 -14.14 16.35
N LEU A 189 8.75 -15.07 15.51
CA LEU A 189 8.51 -16.45 15.93
C LEU A 189 9.81 -17.10 16.43
N VAL A 190 10.89 -17.01 15.65
CA VAL A 190 12.21 -17.51 16.06
C VAL A 190 12.74 -16.76 17.28
N TRP A 191 12.61 -15.43 17.31
CA TRP A 191 13.06 -14.60 18.42
C TRP A 191 12.30 -14.92 19.73
N SER A 192 11.00 -15.15 19.67
CA SER A 192 10.19 -15.51 20.83
C SER A 192 10.55 -16.89 21.38
N LEU A 193 10.81 -17.87 20.51
CA LEU A 193 11.30 -19.19 20.95
C LEU A 193 12.59 -19.04 21.75
N PHE A 194 13.49 -18.15 21.33
CA PHE A 194 14.74 -17.89 22.00
C PHE A 194 14.56 -17.11 23.31
N ILE A 195 13.94 -15.93 23.25
CA ILE A 195 13.88 -14.96 24.36
C ILE A 195 12.74 -15.26 25.34
N ASP A 196 11.54 -15.51 24.85
CA ASP A 196 10.34 -15.63 25.69
C ASP A 196 10.18 -17.06 26.25
N PHE A 197 10.71 -18.06 25.54
CA PHE A 197 10.54 -19.49 25.88
C PHE A 197 11.84 -20.25 26.15
N ASN A 198 13.02 -19.61 26.10
CA ASN A 198 14.32 -20.24 26.37
C ASN A 198 14.53 -21.59 25.65
N TRP A 199 14.16 -21.67 24.37
CA TRP A 199 14.18 -22.88 23.54
C TRP A 199 13.19 -24.00 23.92
N ASP A 200 12.25 -23.78 24.83
CA ASP A 200 11.16 -24.72 25.10
C ASP A 200 10.14 -24.72 23.95
N ALA A 201 10.42 -25.56 22.95
CA ALA A 201 9.60 -25.67 21.75
C ALA A 201 8.16 -26.16 22.03
N ALA A 202 7.94 -26.98 23.06
CA ALA A 202 6.60 -27.50 23.36
C ALA A 202 5.69 -26.41 23.93
N ARG A 203 6.19 -25.63 24.89
CA ARG A 203 5.46 -24.46 25.42
C ARG A 203 5.29 -23.39 24.36
N TRP A 204 6.32 -23.13 23.57
CA TRP A 204 6.26 -22.16 22.47
C TRP A 204 5.22 -22.56 21.42
N LEU A 205 5.19 -23.81 20.97
CA LEU A 205 4.18 -24.30 20.03
C LEU A 205 2.77 -24.13 20.61
N THR A 206 2.57 -24.49 21.88
CA THR A 206 1.29 -24.29 22.56
C THR A 206 0.90 -22.81 22.50
N ALA A 207 1.81 -21.89 22.85
CA ALA A 207 1.57 -20.45 22.81
C ALA A 207 1.30 -19.92 21.39
N VAL A 208 1.96 -20.44 20.36
CA VAL A 208 1.68 -20.09 18.96
C VAL A 208 0.27 -20.50 18.56
N PHE A 209 -0.16 -21.71 18.93
CA PHE A 209 -1.50 -22.22 18.59
C PHE A 209 -2.61 -21.61 19.45
N THR A 210 -2.34 -21.25 20.71
CA THR A 210 -3.30 -20.61 21.62
C THR A 210 -3.27 -19.08 21.55
N ASN A 211 -2.42 -18.50 20.69
CA ASN A 211 -2.26 -17.06 20.54
C ASN A 211 -1.81 -16.35 21.84
N GLN A 212 -0.84 -16.95 22.54
CA GLN A 212 -0.33 -16.51 23.84
C GLN A 212 1.17 -16.19 23.80
N VAL A 213 1.75 -15.92 22.62
CA VAL A 213 3.14 -15.48 22.51
C VAL A 213 3.29 -14.08 23.16
N PRO A 214 4.17 -13.89 24.15
CA PRO A 214 4.37 -12.58 24.81
C PRO A 214 4.74 -11.46 23.82
N GLY A 215 4.21 -10.26 24.04
CA GLY A 215 4.39 -9.11 23.15
C GLY A 215 3.49 -9.11 21.90
N TYR A 216 2.78 -10.21 21.61
CA TYR A 216 1.66 -10.21 20.67
C TYR A 216 0.34 -9.84 21.37
N THR A 217 0.35 -8.77 22.15
CA THR A 217 -0.86 -8.28 22.83
C THR A 217 -1.79 -7.53 21.89
N ARG A 218 -1.32 -7.18 20.69
CA ARG A 218 -2.08 -6.55 19.60
C ARG A 218 -1.70 -7.20 18.27
N TYR A 219 -2.52 -6.98 17.24
CA TYR A 219 -2.40 -7.50 15.86
C TYR A 219 -1.14 -7.03 15.10
N GLU A 220 -0.08 -6.73 15.82
CA GLU A 220 1.10 -6.02 15.37
C GLU A 220 2.10 -6.99 14.74
N THR A 221 2.72 -6.51 13.68
CA THR A 221 3.82 -7.17 13.02
C THR A 221 5.09 -7.15 13.87
N PRO A 222 6.09 -7.98 13.54
CA PRO A 222 7.39 -7.91 14.18
C PRO A 222 8.01 -6.54 14.01
N ARG A 223 8.17 -5.84 15.14
CA ARG A 223 8.85 -4.56 15.22
C ARG A 223 10.29 -4.79 15.65
N LEU A 224 11.24 -4.24 14.90
CA LEU A 224 12.61 -4.07 15.36
C LEU A 224 12.84 -2.58 15.62
N ALA A 225 13.02 -2.20 16.88
CA ALA A 225 13.35 -0.85 17.28
C ALA A 225 14.79 -0.81 17.82
N PHE A 226 15.54 0.23 17.46
CA PHE A 226 16.91 0.43 17.93
C PHE A 226 16.92 1.35 19.16
N SER A 227 17.91 1.15 20.06
CA SER A 227 17.87 1.60 21.47
C SER A 227 17.92 3.12 21.70
N ASN A 228 17.97 3.94 20.66
CA ASN A 228 17.90 5.40 20.75
C ASN A 228 16.45 5.93 20.67
N HIS A 229 15.62 5.49 21.61
CA HIS A 229 14.45 6.18 22.18
C HIS A 229 13.27 6.65 21.28
N ASN A 230 13.29 6.54 19.94
CA ASN A 230 12.20 7.02 19.07
C ASN A 230 11.55 5.93 18.21
N TRP A 231 10.21 5.84 18.26
CA TRP A 231 9.39 4.95 17.42
C TRP A 231 9.63 5.12 15.91
N ALA A 232 10.07 6.31 15.49
CA ALA A 232 10.36 6.64 14.09
C ALA A 232 11.45 5.75 13.48
N GLN A 233 12.34 5.19 14.32
CA GLN A 233 13.46 4.34 13.90
C GLN A 233 13.12 2.84 13.98
N SER A 234 11.84 2.50 14.14
CA SER A 234 11.39 1.11 14.13
C SER A 234 11.15 0.59 12.71
N LEU A 235 11.44 -0.69 12.50
CA LEU A 235 11.11 -1.44 11.29
C LEU A 235 9.88 -2.31 11.54
N ASP A 236 8.81 -2.08 10.78
CA ASP A 236 7.51 -2.75 11.00
C ASP A 236 6.79 -3.10 9.68
N PRO A 237 7.39 -3.92 8.78
CA PRO A 237 6.79 -4.20 7.47
C PRO A 237 5.42 -4.87 7.61
N ALA A 238 4.37 -4.13 7.25
CA ALA A 238 2.99 -4.62 7.32
C ALA A 238 2.70 -5.62 6.18
N PRO A 239 2.17 -6.83 6.47
CA PRO A 239 1.76 -7.80 5.45
C PRO A 239 0.61 -7.24 4.61
N LEU A 240 0.37 -7.83 3.43
CA LEU A 240 -0.65 -7.32 2.50
C LEU A 240 -2.05 -7.26 3.13
N VAL A 241 -2.39 -8.20 4.03
CA VAL A 241 -3.66 -8.16 4.77
C VAL A 241 -3.76 -6.94 5.70
N MET A 242 -2.67 -6.57 6.37
CA MET A 242 -2.62 -5.40 7.26
C MET A 242 -2.61 -4.10 6.44
N GLN A 243 -1.98 -4.09 5.26
CA GLN A 243 -2.06 -2.95 4.35
C GLN A 243 -3.50 -2.63 3.94
N LEU A 244 -4.34 -3.64 3.69
CA LEU A 244 -5.77 -3.43 3.40
C LEU A 244 -6.54 -2.89 4.61
N GLN A 245 -6.17 -3.29 5.82
CA GLN A 245 -6.83 -2.88 7.06
C GLN A 245 -6.40 -1.51 7.57
N ALA A 246 -5.12 -1.20 7.46
CA ALA A 246 -4.54 -0.01 8.06
C ALA A 246 -4.43 1.14 7.05
N VAL A 247 -4.16 0.83 5.78
CA VAL A 247 -3.84 1.83 4.77
C VAL A 247 -4.33 1.50 3.36
N PRO A 248 -5.63 1.22 3.16
CA PRO A 248 -6.18 0.93 1.84
C PRO A 248 -5.88 2.05 0.82
N GLN A 249 -5.79 3.31 1.28
CA GLN A 249 -5.42 4.46 0.45
C GLN A 249 -4.01 4.38 -0.15
N HIS A 250 -3.10 3.62 0.45
CA HIS A 250 -1.76 3.38 -0.09
C HIS A 250 -1.70 2.06 -0.86
N ALA A 251 -2.27 1.01 -0.28
CA ALA A 251 -2.24 -0.34 -0.80
C ALA A 251 -2.85 -0.43 -2.20
N LEU A 252 -4.08 0.08 -2.39
CA LEU A 252 -4.81 -0.06 -3.64
C LEU A 252 -4.13 0.67 -4.80
N GLY A 253 -3.70 1.92 -4.56
CA GLY A 253 -2.93 2.69 -5.54
C GLY A 253 -1.64 1.99 -5.94
N GLY A 254 -0.88 1.48 -4.95
CA GLY A 254 0.38 0.78 -5.18
C GLY A 254 0.23 -0.56 -5.91
N TRP A 255 -0.72 -1.39 -5.49
CA TRP A 255 -0.93 -2.73 -6.07
C TRP A 255 -1.43 -2.68 -7.51
N ILE A 256 -2.35 -1.76 -7.82
CA ILE A 256 -2.83 -1.54 -9.19
C ILE A 256 -1.70 -0.99 -10.07
N ALA A 257 -0.98 0.02 -9.59
CA ALA A 257 0.09 0.65 -10.35
C ALA A 257 1.26 -0.30 -10.63
N ILE A 258 1.74 -1.07 -9.64
CA ILE A 258 2.81 -2.03 -9.88
C ILE A 258 2.36 -3.16 -10.82
N GLY A 259 1.09 -3.57 -10.74
CA GLY A 259 0.47 -4.51 -11.66
C GLY A 259 0.52 -4.04 -13.11
N LEU A 260 0.08 -2.79 -13.34
CA LEU A 260 0.18 -2.10 -14.63
C LEU A 260 1.63 -2.00 -15.11
N ILE A 261 2.53 -1.52 -14.25
CA ILE A 261 3.93 -1.29 -14.58
C ILE A 261 4.59 -2.61 -15.00
N VAL A 262 4.51 -3.66 -14.20
CA VAL A 262 5.14 -4.96 -14.53
C VAL A 262 4.54 -5.54 -15.81
N HIS A 263 3.22 -5.39 -16.02
CA HIS A 263 2.55 -5.88 -17.23
C HIS A 263 3.03 -5.17 -18.51
N TRP A 264 3.19 -3.85 -18.46
CA TRP A 264 3.62 -3.04 -19.60
C TRP A 264 5.15 -3.02 -19.78
N GLN A 265 5.92 -3.21 -18.71
CA GLN A 265 7.36 -3.50 -18.76
C GLN A 265 7.64 -4.77 -19.57
N ARG A 266 6.88 -5.85 -19.33
CA ARG A 266 6.97 -7.10 -20.13
C ARG A 266 6.61 -6.91 -21.61
N ARG A 267 6.00 -5.77 -21.96
CA ARG A 267 5.63 -5.38 -23.34
C ARG A 267 6.55 -4.31 -23.92
N ASN A 268 7.66 -4.02 -23.26
CA ASN A 268 8.64 -3.01 -23.68
C ASN A 268 8.05 -1.59 -23.79
N ALA A 269 7.08 -1.24 -22.93
CA ALA A 269 6.60 0.14 -22.84
C ALA A 269 7.76 1.08 -22.46
N SER A 270 7.73 2.31 -22.99
CA SER A 270 8.78 3.30 -22.70
C SER A 270 8.77 3.70 -21.22
N PRO A 271 9.95 4.01 -20.63
CA PRO A 271 10.05 4.44 -19.24
C PRO A 271 9.12 5.61 -18.89
N VAL A 272 9.00 6.61 -19.77
CA VAL A 272 8.14 7.77 -19.51
C VAL A 272 6.66 7.42 -19.49
N ALA A 273 6.22 6.42 -20.26
CA ALA A 273 4.85 5.91 -20.17
C ALA A 273 4.62 5.18 -18.83
N LEU A 274 5.61 4.43 -18.35
CA LEU A 274 5.51 3.80 -17.04
C LEU A 274 5.55 4.85 -15.91
N ALA A 275 6.36 5.90 -16.06
CA ALA A 275 6.40 7.04 -15.15
C ALA A 275 5.07 7.81 -15.11
N PHE A 276 4.30 7.83 -16.21
CA PHE A 276 2.93 8.35 -16.21
C PHE A 276 2.06 7.58 -15.19
N VAL A 277 2.13 6.25 -15.16
CA VAL A 277 1.43 5.45 -14.12
C VAL A 277 1.89 5.81 -12.71
N VAL A 278 3.19 6.07 -12.50
CA VAL A 278 3.74 6.53 -11.21
C VAL A 278 3.17 7.89 -10.81
N ALA A 279 3.08 8.84 -11.76
CA ALA A 279 2.51 10.15 -11.50
C ALA A 279 1.04 10.07 -11.05
N ALA A 280 0.28 9.09 -11.56
CA ALA A 280 -1.09 8.83 -11.11
C ALA A 280 -1.19 8.51 -9.61
N THR A 281 -0.14 7.94 -9.02
CA THR A 281 -0.14 7.51 -7.61
C THR A 281 0.31 8.60 -6.63
N LEU A 282 0.78 9.76 -7.10
CA LEU A 282 1.31 10.81 -6.20
C LEU A 282 0.24 11.35 -5.24
N LEU A 283 -1.01 11.49 -5.69
CA LEU A 283 -2.12 11.91 -4.81
C LEU A 283 -2.60 10.78 -3.89
N TRP A 284 -2.36 9.52 -4.26
CA TRP A 284 -2.66 8.34 -3.44
C TRP A 284 -1.63 8.15 -2.34
N SER A 285 -0.36 8.36 -2.66
CA SER A 285 0.77 8.32 -1.75
C SER A 285 2.05 8.74 -2.49
N PRO A 286 2.72 9.82 -2.07
CA PRO A 286 4.04 10.16 -2.58
C PRO A 286 5.06 9.06 -2.24
N PHE A 287 4.95 8.43 -1.07
CA PHE A 287 5.81 7.31 -0.68
C PHE A 287 5.65 6.09 -1.59
N VAL A 288 4.42 5.66 -1.90
CA VAL A 288 4.21 4.58 -2.89
C VAL A 288 4.80 4.98 -4.26
N SER A 289 4.65 6.24 -4.65
CA SER A 289 5.20 6.75 -5.92
C SER A 289 6.72 6.66 -5.97
N ILE A 290 7.41 6.99 -4.85
CA ILE A 290 8.86 6.80 -4.71
C ILE A 290 9.22 5.31 -4.88
N GLY A 291 8.47 4.41 -4.23
CA GLY A 291 8.68 2.97 -4.33
C GLY A 291 8.53 2.44 -5.75
N LEU A 292 7.51 2.91 -6.49
CA LEU A 292 7.31 2.58 -7.90
C LEU A 292 8.42 3.17 -8.78
N GLY A 293 8.86 4.40 -8.51
CA GLY A 293 9.98 5.03 -9.21
C GLY A 293 11.29 4.26 -9.05
N LEU A 294 11.61 3.81 -7.84
CA LEU A 294 12.78 2.96 -7.57
C LEU A 294 12.66 1.59 -8.23
N TRP A 295 11.46 1.00 -8.24
CA TRP A 295 11.21 -0.22 -9.01
C TRP A 295 11.56 -0.02 -10.49
N LEU A 296 11.13 1.10 -11.11
CA LEU A 296 11.49 1.43 -12.50
C LEU A 296 13.00 1.57 -12.66
N LEU A 297 13.69 2.28 -11.76
CA LEU A 297 15.14 2.44 -11.82
C LEU A 297 15.89 1.09 -11.79
N PHE A 298 15.44 0.14 -10.98
CA PHE A 298 16.09 -1.17 -10.87
C PHE A 298 15.74 -2.14 -12.00
N THR A 299 14.56 -2.00 -12.60
CA THR A 299 14.05 -2.99 -13.57
C THR A 299 14.11 -2.53 -15.03
N GLN A 300 14.18 -1.21 -15.28
CA GLN A 300 14.09 -0.65 -16.62
C GLN A 300 15.37 0.13 -16.98
N ARG A 301 16.32 -0.53 -17.66
CA ARG A 301 17.61 0.07 -18.04
C ARG A 301 17.48 1.32 -18.92
N SER A 302 16.46 1.38 -19.76
CA SER A 302 16.20 2.51 -20.67
C SER A 302 15.80 3.80 -19.96
N VAL A 303 15.57 3.77 -18.64
CA VAL A 303 15.35 4.98 -17.82
C VAL A 303 16.51 5.97 -17.96
N PHE A 304 17.74 5.49 -18.18
CA PHE A 304 18.92 6.34 -18.38
C PHE A 304 19.10 6.82 -19.83
N THR A 305 18.18 6.48 -20.74
CA THR A 305 18.27 6.84 -22.16
C THR A 305 17.36 8.03 -22.46
N VAL A 306 17.93 9.16 -22.88
CA VAL A 306 17.19 10.41 -23.16
C VAL A 306 16.04 10.20 -24.16
N SER A 307 16.27 9.46 -25.25
CA SER A 307 15.24 9.20 -26.26
C SER A 307 14.01 8.46 -25.71
N ALA A 308 14.18 7.69 -24.63
CA ALA A 308 13.10 6.96 -23.98
C ALA A 308 12.13 7.87 -23.21
N TRP A 309 12.50 9.16 -23.04
CA TRP A 309 11.69 10.21 -22.41
C TRP A 309 11.05 11.19 -23.41
N LEU A 310 11.38 11.09 -24.71
CA LEU A 310 10.88 11.98 -25.76
C LEU A 310 9.44 11.64 -26.20
N HIS A 311 8.53 11.54 -25.24
CA HIS A 311 7.09 11.45 -25.48
C HIS A 311 6.41 12.64 -24.80
N PRO A 312 6.14 13.75 -25.53
CA PRO A 312 5.80 15.04 -24.94
C PRO A 312 4.55 15.00 -24.07
N VAL A 313 3.55 14.19 -24.45
CA VAL A 313 2.32 14.05 -23.65
C VAL A 313 2.60 13.35 -22.32
N PHE A 314 3.32 12.24 -22.30
CA PHE A 314 3.66 11.56 -21.05
C PHE A 314 4.62 12.39 -20.20
N LEU A 315 5.66 12.95 -20.80
CA LEU A 315 6.62 13.79 -20.09
C LEU A 315 5.94 15.02 -19.49
N GLY A 316 5.10 15.71 -20.26
CA GLY A 316 4.33 16.86 -19.80
C GLY A 316 3.42 16.51 -18.62
N ASN A 317 2.70 15.38 -18.70
CA ASN A 317 1.89 14.88 -17.57
C ASN A 317 2.76 14.65 -16.33
N CYS A 318 3.85 13.90 -16.47
CA CYS A 318 4.74 13.57 -15.35
C CYS A 318 5.26 14.85 -14.68
N LEU A 319 5.84 15.76 -15.46
CA LEU A 319 6.41 17.00 -14.92
C LEU A 319 5.34 17.87 -14.26
N ALA A 320 4.19 18.04 -14.90
CA ALA A 320 3.16 18.92 -14.37
C ALA A 320 2.48 18.36 -13.12
N ILE A 321 2.17 17.06 -13.08
CA ILE A 321 1.59 16.41 -11.89
C ILE A 321 2.62 16.39 -10.75
N CYS A 322 3.89 16.06 -11.04
CA CYS A 322 4.95 16.09 -10.04
C CYS A 322 5.14 17.50 -9.46
N ALA A 323 5.16 18.54 -10.30
CA ALA A 323 5.30 19.92 -9.83
C ALA A 323 4.12 20.35 -8.96
N LEU A 324 2.89 20.10 -9.44
CA LEU A 324 1.67 20.45 -8.72
C LEU A 324 1.58 19.77 -7.36
N LEU A 325 1.76 18.44 -7.33
CA LEU A 325 1.67 17.66 -6.09
C LEU A 325 2.90 17.85 -5.20
N GLY A 326 4.06 18.18 -5.78
CA GLY A 326 5.23 18.63 -5.04
C GLY A 326 4.93 19.90 -4.24
N PHE A 327 4.33 20.91 -4.87
CA PHE A 327 3.91 22.11 -4.14
C PHE A 327 2.83 21.82 -3.10
N PHE A 328 1.87 20.93 -3.41
CA PHE A 328 0.84 20.51 -2.45
C PHE A 328 1.46 19.89 -1.19
N TYR A 329 2.31 18.88 -1.33
CA TYR A 329 2.91 18.22 -0.17
C TYR A 329 4.02 19.05 0.50
N GLN A 330 4.67 19.98 -0.21
CA GLN A 330 5.60 20.93 0.40
C GLN A 330 4.88 21.93 1.34
N ALA A 331 3.58 22.15 1.15
CA ALA A 331 2.78 22.97 2.04
C ALA A 331 2.54 22.30 3.40
N HIS A 332 2.79 21.00 3.51
CA HIS A 332 2.63 20.24 4.74
C HIS A 332 3.58 20.76 5.84
N GLU A 333 3.19 20.58 7.10
CA GLU A 333 4.06 20.91 8.23
C GLU A 333 5.27 19.97 8.29
N PRO A 334 6.46 20.43 8.74
CA PRO A 334 7.66 19.59 8.72
C PRO A 334 7.45 18.38 9.61
N ILE A 335 7.78 17.21 9.08
CA ILE A 335 7.82 15.99 9.88
C ILE A 335 9.16 16.00 10.63
N PRO A 336 9.15 16.00 11.98
CA PRO A 336 10.37 16.20 12.76
C PRO A 336 11.34 15.01 12.69
N ASP A 337 10.83 13.81 12.45
CA ASP A 337 11.63 12.58 12.44
C ASP A 337 11.94 12.14 11.01
N SER A 338 13.20 12.28 10.58
CA SER A 338 13.70 11.66 9.35
C SER A 338 15.22 11.51 9.35
N GLY A 339 15.73 10.50 8.64
CA GLY A 339 17.17 10.28 8.52
C GLY A 339 17.51 8.91 7.96
N PHE A 340 18.77 8.51 8.10
CA PHE A 340 19.21 7.16 7.76
C PHE A 340 19.15 6.25 8.99
N LEU A 341 18.61 5.05 8.84
CA LEU A 341 18.47 4.07 9.92
C LEU A 341 19.82 3.70 10.56
N ILE A 342 20.90 3.73 9.78
CA ILE A 342 22.25 3.44 10.27
C ILE A 342 22.71 4.42 11.36
N GLU A 343 22.15 5.64 11.41
CA GLU A 343 22.42 6.63 12.45
C GLU A 343 21.85 6.21 13.82
N ALA A 344 20.88 5.29 13.81
CA ALA A 344 20.29 4.71 15.02
C ALA A 344 21.10 3.53 15.60
N PHE A 345 22.12 3.03 14.88
CA PHE A 345 22.93 1.90 15.32
C PHE A 345 23.99 2.36 16.33
N ASN A 346 23.95 1.80 17.53
CA ASN A 346 24.89 2.12 18.61
C ASN A 346 26.02 1.11 18.72
N THR A 347 25.72 -0.14 18.41
CA THR A 347 26.63 -1.28 18.61
C THR A 347 26.73 -2.12 17.34
N PRO A 348 27.83 -2.88 17.16
CA PRO A 348 27.90 -3.86 16.06
C PRO A 348 26.74 -4.88 16.09
N ALA A 349 26.15 -5.14 17.26
CA ALA A 349 25.00 -6.01 17.39
C ALA A 349 23.75 -5.47 16.66
N ASP A 350 23.58 -4.15 16.57
CA ASP A 350 22.45 -3.53 15.86
C ASP A 350 22.51 -3.81 14.36
N VAL A 351 23.71 -3.78 13.77
CA VAL A 351 23.94 -4.18 12.38
C VAL A 351 23.60 -5.65 12.17
N VAL A 352 24.03 -6.52 13.09
CA VAL A 352 23.72 -7.95 13.03
C VAL A 352 22.21 -8.18 13.14
N LEU A 353 21.52 -7.50 14.07
CA LEU A 353 20.07 -7.58 14.22
C LEU A 353 19.34 -7.12 12.97
N TYR A 354 19.75 -6.01 12.36
CA TYR A 354 19.20 -5.53 11.10
C TYR A 354 19.34 -6.55 9.96
N VAL A 355 20.54 -7.13 9.82
CA VAL A 355 20.80 -8.16 8.79
C VAL A 355 20.01 -9.43 9.06
N LEU A 356 19.91 -9.88 10.32
CA LEU A 356 19.12 -11.05 10.69
C LEU A 356 17.62 -10.82 10.49
N PHE A 357 17.12 -9.62 10.78
CA PHE A 357 15.73 -9.23 10.58
C PHE A 357 15.33 -9.36 9.12
N TRP A 358 15.98 -8.63 8.21
CA TRP A 358 15.67 -8.73 6.77
C TRP A 358 16.10 -10.05 6.15
N GLY A 359 17.18 -10.63 6.67
CA GLY A 359 17.68 -11.95 6.29
C GLY A 359 16.60 -13.01 6.46
N LEU A 360 16.02 -13.09 7.66
CA LEU A 360 14.94 -14.01 7.97
C LEU A 360 13.66 -13.64 7.23
N GLN A 361 13.23 -12.38 7.21
CA GLN A 361 11.93 -12.02 6.64
C GLN A 361 11.84 -12.12 5.11
N LEU A 362 12.90 -11.77 4.39
CA LEU A 362 12.88 -11.68 2.92
C LEU A 362 13.85 -12.64 2.24
N TRP A 363 15.09 -12.67 2.70
CA TRP A 363 16.16 -13.35 1.95
C TRP A 363 16.08 -14.87 2.05
N VAL A 364 15.72 -15.43 3.21
CA VAL A 364 15.50 -16.88 3.34
C VAL A 364 14.45 -17.34 2.32
N GLY A 365 13.30 -16.66 2.22
CA GLY A 365 12.27 -16.97 1.23
C GLY A 365 12.79 -16.91 -0.22
N ALA A 366 13.54 -15.86 -0.56
CA ALA A 366 14.12 -15.72 -1.90
C ALA A 366 15.15 -16.82 -2.23
N PHE A 367 16.04 -17.15 -1.29
CA PHE A 367 17.05 -18.19 -1.46
C PHE A 367 16.44 -19.59 -1.51
N LEU A 368 15.46 -19.90 -0.66
CA LEU A 368 14.71 -21.15 -0.72
C LEU A 368 13.99 -21.30 -2.06
N TYR A 369 13.37 -20.21 -2.56
CA TYR A 369 12.75 -20.24 -3.88
C TYR A 369 13.77 -20.53 -4.98
N ARG A 370 14.94 -19.88 -4.95
CA ARG A 370 16.02 -20.14 -5.91
C ARG A 370 16.54 -21.57 -5.84
N TRP A 371 16.70 -22.12 -4.64
CA TRP A 371 17.16 -23.50 -4.45
C TRP A 371 16.18 -24.50 -5.04
N TYR A 372 14.88 -24.34 -4.75
CA TYR A 372 13.82 -25.12 -5.38
C TYR A 372 13.82 -24.97 -6.90
N ASN A 373 13.87 -23.74 -7.41
CA ASN A 373 13.80 -23.47 -8.84
C ASN A 373 15.02 -24.01 -9.62
N ARG A 374 16.20 -24.15 -8.98
CA ARG A 374 17.37 -24.79 -9.62
C ARG A 374 17.18 -26.28 -9.93
N GLN A 375 16.32 -26.96 -9.17
CA GLN A 375 16.07 -28.39 -9.34
C GLN A 375 15.00 -28.68 -10.40
N THR A 376 14.18 -27.66 -10.74
CA THR A 376 13.08 -27.78 -11.69
C THR A 376 13.31 -26.98 -12.98
N SER A 377 14.12 -25.91 -12.94
CA SER A 377 14.48 -25.02 -14.07
C SER A 377 13.33 -24.30 -14.76
N GLU A 378 12.15 -24.23 -14.14
CA GLU A 378 10.91 -23.84 -14.83
C GLU A 378 10.49 -22.37 -14.62
N ASN A 379 11.00 -21.66 -13.61
CA ASN A 379 10.43 -20.36 -13.20
C ASN A 379 11.44 -19.23 -12.86
N SER A 380 12.46 -19.05 -13.71
CA SER A 380 13.54 -18.07 -13.46
C SER A 380 13.11 -16.60 -13.39
N VAL A 381 12.01 -16.22 -14.05
CA VAL A 381 11.48 -14.84 -14.06
C VAL A 381 10.97 -14.44 -12.68
N TRP A 382 10.19 -15.30 -12.02
CA TRP A 382 9.67 -15.00 -10.69
C TRP A 382 10.76 -15.05 -9.61
N VAL A 383 11.78 -15.90 -9.77
CA VAL A 383 12.96 -15.84 -8.90
C VAL A 383 13.66 -14.49 -9.01
N LYS A 384 13.91 -13.97 -10.22
CA LYS A 384 14.49 -12.64 -10.40
C LYS A 384 13.63 -11.55 -9.75
N ALA A 385 12.31 -11.60 -9.96
CA ALA A 385 11.37 -10.66 -9.36
C ALA A 385 11.42 -10.67 -7.83
N ALA A 386 11.48 -11.85 -7.20
CA ALA A 386 11.61 -11.98 -5.74
C ALA A 386 12.90 -11.35 -5.22
N PHE A 387 14.03 -11.58 -5.89
CA PHE A 387 15.32 -10.98 -5.50
C PHE A 387 15.32 -9.46 -5.67
N THR A 388 14.81 -8.95 -6.79
CA THR A 388 14.71 -7.50 -7.02
C THR A 388 13.79 -6.84 -5.99
N ALA A 389 12.66 -7.47 -5.67
CA ALA A 389 11.76 -6.98 -4.64
C ALA A 389 12.41 -7.00 -3.24
N ALA A 390 13.07 -8.09 -2.85
CA ALA A 390 13.77 -8.18 -1.57
C ALA A 390 14.86 -7.10 -1.43
N LEU A 391 15.66 -6.89 -2.48
CA LEU A 391 16.66 -5.83 -2.51
C LEU A 391 16.03 -4.44 -2.40
N SER A 392 14.93 -4.20 -3.11
CA SER A 392 14.21 -2.92 -3.08
C SER A 392 13.71 -2.61 -1.67
N ILE A 393 13.10 -3.60 -1.00
CA ILE A 393 12.58 -3.44 0.36
C ILE A 393 13.72 -3.13 1.34
N GLN A 394 14.82 -3.89 1.30
CA GLN A 394 15.95 -3.69 2.21
C GLN A 394 16.68 -2.36 1.99
N LEU A 395 16.80 -1.89 0.74
CA LEU A 395 17.41 -0.57 0.48
C LEU A 395 16.51 0.56 0.97
N LEU A 396 15.20 0.43 0.78
CA LEU A 396 14.21 1.40 1.24
C LEU A 396 14.12 1.49 2.76
N SER A 397 14.35 0.38 3.48
CA SER A 397 14.34 0.36 4.93
C SER A 397 15.54 1.04 5.59
N LEU A 398 16.56 1.45 4.82
CA LEU A 398 17.68 2.23 5.35
C LEU A 398 17.33 3.70 5.58
N ILE A 399 16.17 4.15 5.11
CA ILE A 399 15.66 5.51 5.31
C ILE A 399 14.45 5.40 6.23
N TYR A 400 14.41 6.25 7.26
CA TYR A 400 13.23 6.41 8.10
C TYR A 400 12.68 7.82 7.98
N MET A 401 11.35 7.94 8.04
CA MET A 401 10.67 9.22 8.16
C MET A 401 9.27 9.02 8.73
N GLY A 402 8.89 9.92 9.64
CA GLY A 402 7.65 9.89 10.40
C GLY A 402 7.74 9.06 11.67
N ARG A 403 6.90 9.39 12.65
CA ARG A 403 6.86 8.77 14.00
C ARG A 403 6.69 7.25 13.97
N TRP A 404 6.01 6.71 12.95
CA TRP A 404 5.75 5.27 12.77
C TRP A 404 6.50 4.67 11.58
N ASN A 405 7.58 5.33 11.15
CA ASN A 405 8.33 5.02 9.94
C ASN A 405 7.42 4.81 8.71
N ASP A 406 6.49 5.77 8.51
CA ASP A 406 5.55 5.73 7.39
C ASP A 406 6.27 5.65 6.05
N PHE A 407 7.45 6.26 5.94
CA PHE A 407 8.26 6.18 4.73
C PHE A 407 8.57 4.72 4.35
N GLN A 408 9.17 3.93 5.24
CA GLN A 408 9.43 2.52 4.96
C GLN A 408 8.11 1.81 4.65
N ASN A 409 7.12 1.94 5.53
CA ASN A 409 5.88 1.17 5.45
C ASN A 409 5.06 1.43 4.17
N ARG A 410 5.13 2.64 3.60
CA ARG A 410 4.38 2.97 2.39
C ARG A 410 5.21 2.78 1.12
N THR A 411 6.51 3.06 1.18
CA THR A 411 7.39 2.98 0.00
C THR A 411 7.66 1.53 -0.42
N ILE A 412 7.62 0.57 0.51
CA ILE A 412 7.85 -0.86 0.20
C ILE A 412 6.63 -1.56 -0.43
N ILE A 413 5.43 -0.98 -0.33
CA ILE A 413 4.16 -1.60 -0.79
C ILE A 413 4.25 -2.20 -2.21
N PRO A 414 4.78 -1.51 -3.24
CA PRO A 414 4.90 -2.07 -4.58
C PRO A 414 5.79 -3.31 -4.65
N ALA A 415 6.98 -3.22 -4.04
CA ALA A 415 7.95 -4.30 -4.05
C ALA A 415 7.44 -5.51 -3.26
N GLN A 416 6.80 -5.28 -2.11
CA GLN A 416 6.22 -6.33 -1.28
C GLN A 416 5.09 -7.08 -2.00
N PHE A 417 4.24 -6.38 -2.76
CA PHE A 417 3.24 -7.02 -3.62
C PHE A 417 3.88 -7.96 -4.65
N VAL A 418 4.96 -7.54 -5.32
CA VAL A 418 5.68 -8.38 -6.29
C VAL A 418 6.40 -9.55 -5.62
N TYR A 419 7.00 -9.32 -4.45
CA TYR A 419 7.67 -10.34 -3.65
C TYR A 419 6.71 -11.49 -3.33
N TYR A 420 5.54 -11.18 -2.75
CA TYR A 420 4.55 -12.19 -2.42
C TYR A 420 3.95 -12.86 -3.64
N LEU A 421 3.74 -12.10 -4.73
CA LEU A 421 3.24 -12.68 -5.97
C LEU A 421 4.24 -13.68 -6.56
N ALA A 422 5.54 -13.41 -6.44
CA ALA A 422 6.60 -14.31 -6.86
C ALA A 422 6.62 -15.60 -6.02
N LEU A 423 6.53 -15.47 -4.68
CA LEU A 423 6.47 -16.62 -3.78
C LEU A 423 5.22 -17.48 -4.04
N ALA A 424 4.05 -16.86 -4.21
CA ALA A 424 2.80 -17.56 -4.49
C ALA A 424 2.83 -18.31 -5.82
N ASN A 425 3.41 -17.70 -6.88
CA ASN A 425 3.63 -18.39 -8.15
C ASN A 425 4.60 -19.56 -7.99
N GLY A 426 5.65 -19.41 -7.19
CA GLY A 426 6.57 -20.50 -6.84
C GLY A 426 5.85 -21.64 -6.10
N LEU A 427 4.98 -21.32 -5.15
CA LEU A 427 4.23 -22.29 -4.35
C LEU A 427 3.26 -23.10 -5.21
N VAL A 428 2.49 -22.44 -6.08
CA VAL A 428 1.59 -23.12 -7.01
C VAL A 428 2.35 -24.00 -7.99
N HIS A 429 3.50 -23.51 -8.47
CA HIS A 429 4.37 -24.28 -9.34
C HIS A 429 4.87 -25.55 -8.64
N TRP A 430 5.34 -25.43 -7.40
CA TRP A 430 5.70 -26.59 -6.57
C TRP A 430 4.52 -27.54 -6.35
N TYR A 431 3.33 -27.01 -6.06
CA TYR A 431 2.12 -27.81 -5.87
C TYR A 431 1.72 -28.60 -7.11
N ARG A 432 1.97 -28.07 -8.31
CA ARG A 432 1.64 -28.71 -9.60
C ARG A 432 2.77 -29.55 -10.18
N SER A 433 4.00 -29.37 -9.72
CA SER A 433 5.14 -30.15 -10.19
C SER A 433 4.99 -31.63 -9.84
N SER A 434 5.32 -32.50 -10.82
CA SER A 434 5.43 -33.94 -10.60
C SER A 434 6.65 -34.30 -9.74
N LYS A 435 7.66 -33.43 -9.66
CA LYS A 435 8.90 -33.62 -8.90
C LYS A 435 8.80 -32.97 -7.53
N ARG A 436 8.46 -33.77 -6.51
CA ARG A 436 8.41 -33.33 -5.10
C ARG A 436 9.79 -33.38 -4.47
N THR A 437 10.57 -32.32 -4.66
CA THR A 437 11.90 -32.23 -4.06
C THR A 437 11.85 -31.75 -2.61
N THR A 438 12.86 -32.11 -1.81
CA THR A 438 13.02 -31.61 -0.44
C THR A 438 13.09 -30.09 -0.40
N ALA A 439 13.82 -29.46 -1.33
CA ALA A 439 13.89 -28.01 -1.44
C ALA A 439 12.51 -27.38 -1.67
N GLY A 440 11.66 -28.03 -2.47
CA GLY A 440 10.28 -27.60 -2.69
C GLY A 440 9.43 -27.68 -1.43
N TRP A 441 9.55 -28.76 -0.64
CA TRP A 441 8.86 -28.87 0.65
C TRP A 441 9.30 -27.80 1.66
N VAL A 442 10.61 -27.58 1.80
CA VAL A 442 11.14 -26.53 2.70
C VAL A 442 10.65 -25.15 2.28
N PHE A 443 10.70 -24.85 0.97
CA PHE A 443 10.14 -23.62 0.42
C PHE A 443 8.63 -23.48 0.69
N ALA A 444 7.86 -24.54 0.48
CA ALA A 444 6.43 -24.52 0.73
C ALA A 444 6.10 -24.27 2.21
N VAL A 445 6.77 -24.97 3.12
CA VAL A 445 6.63 -24.76 4.57
C VAL A 445 6.95 -23.32 4.94
N TRP A 446 8.04 -22.76 4.38
CA TRP A 446 8.42 -21.37 4.59
C TRP A 446 7.32 -20.38 4.20
N VAL A 447 6.72 -20.54 3.02
CA VAL A 447 5.60 -19.69 2.58
C VAL A 447 4.37 -19.88 3.49
N MET A 448 4.12 -21.10 3.97
CA MET A 448 2.98 -21.42 4.84
C MET A 448 3.10 -20.82 6.25
N ILE A 449 4.32 -20.56 6.75
CA ILE A 449 4.51 -19.78 7.99
C ILE A 449 3.84 -18.40 7.88
N GLY A 450 3.83 -17.83 6.67
CA GLY A 450 3.18 -16.55 6.39
C GLY A 450 1.67 -16.51 6.60
N LEU A 451 1.00 -17.66 6.76
CA LEU A 451 -0.43 -17.73 7.09
C LEU A 451 -0.73 -17.25 8.51
N TYR A 452 0.26 -17.22 9.41
CA TYR A 452 0.01 -16.94 10.83
C TYR A 452 -0.68 -15.60 11.07
N VAL A 453 -0.17 -14.50 10.49
CA VAL A 453 -0.77 -13.16 10.69
C VAL A 453 -2.15 -13.05 10.03
N PRO A 454 -2.32 -13.41 8.74
CA PRO A 454 -3.64 -13.32 8.09
C PRO A 454 -4.72 -14.19 8.73
N LEU A 455 -4.38 -15.39 9.22
CA LEU A 455 -5.33 -16.23 9.94
C LEU A 455 -5.76 -15.61 11.27
N ARG A 456 -4.86 -14.96 12.01
CA ARG A 456 -5.20 -14.22 13.24
C ARG A 456 -6.09 -13.02 12.96
N VAL A 457 -5.78 -12.28 11.89
CA VAL A 457 -6.61 -11.17 11.44
C VAL A 457 -8.02 -11.65 11.09
N LEU A 458 -8.14 -12.76 10.36
CA LEU A 458 -9.43 -13.35 10.03
C LEU A 458 -10.17 -13.85 11.27
N ALA A 459 -9.47 -14.57 12.16
CA ALA A 459 -9.99 -15.08 13.42
C ALA A 459 -10.62 -13.96 14.26
N TYR A 460 -9.96 -12.80 14.31
CA TYR A 460 -10.48 -11.62 14.99
C TYR A 460 -11.80 -11.13 14.38
N LYS A 461 -11.91 -11.05 13.05
CA LYS A 461 -13.12 -10.55 12.38
C LYS A 461 -14.29 -11.54 12.47
N VAL A 462 -14.01 -12.85 12.39
CA VAL A 462 -15.04 -13.89 12.28
C VAL A 462 -15.51 -14.37 13.66
N TRP A 463 -14.60 -14.55 14.61
CA TRP A 463 -14.93 -15.18 15.90
C TRP A 463 -15.14 -14.19 17.04
N SER A 464 -15.00 -12.89 16.79
CA SER A 464 -15.20 -11.85 17.81
C SER A 464 -14.53 -12.25 19.14
N VAL A 465 -13.28 -12.72 19.09
CA VAL A 465 -12.48 -12.90 20.31
C VAL A 465 -12.57 -11.56 21.01
N HIS A 466 -13.27 -11.53 22.14
CA HIS A 466 -13.70 -10.33 22.85
C HIS A 466 -12.47 -9.59 23.35
N VAL A 467 -11.76 -8.92 22.46
CA VAL A 467 -11.00 -7.74 22.79
C VAL A 467 -12.06 -6.64 22.75
N PRO A 468 -12.52 -6.13 23.90
CA PRO A 468 -13.41 -5.00 23.91
C PRO A 468 -12.72 -3.91 23.10
N GLN A 469 -13.24 -3.60 21.92
CA GLN A 469 -12.95 -2.32 21.30
C GLN A 469 -14.00 -1.39 21.88
N PRO A 470 -13.64 -0.49 22.81
CA PRO A 470 -14.61 0.40 23.43
C PRO A 470 -15.18 1.45 22.47
N ILE A 471 -14.79 1.41 21.18
CA ILE A 471 -15.04 2.48 20.20
C ILE A 471 -15.63 1.89 18.92
N GLU A 472 -16.88 2.23 18.63
CA GLU A 472 -17.51 2.00 17.32
C GLU A 472 -16.91 2.98 16.30
N ARG A 473 -16.02 2.48 15.44
CA ARG A 473 -15.43 3.25 14.34
C ARG A 473 -16.35 3.24 13.14
N SER A 474 -16.87 4.42 12.79
CA SER A 474 -17.71 4.65 11.61
C SER A 474 -17.54 6.10 11.14
N MET A 475 -17.97 6.42 9.92
CA MET A 475 -18.00 7.81 9.44
C MET A 475 -18.94 8.68 10.29
N GLY A 476 -20.04 8.09 10.79
CA GLY A 476 -21.01 8.77 11.65
C GLY A 476 -20.50 9.08 13.06
N ASN A 477 -19.64 8.23 13.61
CA ASN A 477 -19.07 8.36 14.95
C ASN A 477 -17.65 8.94 14.96
N ALA A 478 -17.15 9.40 13.80
CA ALA A 478 -15.80 9.95 13.68
C ALA A 478 -15.53 11.10 14.67
N THR A 479 -16.59 11.87 14.99
CA THR A 479 -16.54 13.05 15.86
C THR A 479 -16.48 12.71 17.35
N THR A 480 -17.06 11.58 17.77
CA THR A 480 -17.08 11.15 19.17
C THR A 480 -15.78 10.48 19.60
N ASN A 481 -15.04 9.90 18.66
CA ASN A 481 -13.82 9.15 18.96
C ASN A 481 -12.63 10.06 19.33
N PHE A 482 -12.63 11.32 18.87
CA PHE A 482 -11.51 12.27 19.05
C PHE A 482 -11.83 13.50 19.88
N GLY A 483 -13.07 13.63 20.37
CA GLY A 483 -13.55 14.80 21.11
C GLY A 483 -13.81 16.05 20.25
N GLU A 484 -13.26 16.15 19.04
CA GLU A 484 -13.49 17.23 18.09
C GLU A 484 -13.67 16.72 16.65
N ALA A 485 -14.68 17.23 15.95
CA ALA A 485 -15.06 16.89 14.57
C ALA A 485 -14.17 17.58 13.51
N ASP A 486 -12.87 17.62 13.74
CA ASP A 486 -11.94 18.44 12.96
C ASP A 486 -10.56 17.78 12.90
N MET A 487 -10.10 17.45 11.69
CA MET A 487 -8.77 16.87 11.48
C MET A 487 -7.63 17.74 12.04
N SER A 488 -7.78 19.07 12.02
CA SER A 488 -6.77 19.99 12.57
C SER A 488 -6.69 19.95 14.11
N CYS A 489 -7.67 19.30 14.76
CA CYS A 489 -7.73 19.13 16.20
C CYS A 489 -7.55 17.67 16.64
N MET A 490 -7.16 16.78 15.71
CA MET A 490 -7.00 15.36 15.99
C MET A 490 -5.98 15.12 17.11
N LYS A 491 -6.39 14.37 18.14
CA LYS A 491 -5.54 13.96 19.28
C LYS A 491 -5.28 12.46 19.22
N PRO A 492 -4.12 11.97 19.67
CA PRO A 492 -3.89 10.53 19.72
C PRO A 492 -4.70 9.86 20.84
N HIS A 493 -5.00 8.58 20.67
CA HIS A 493 -5.68 7.77 21.70
C HIS A 493 -4.75 7.33 22.84
N GLU A 494 -3.43 7.32 22.61
CA GLU A 494 -2.45 6.80 23.57
C GLU A 494 -1.76 7.94 24.31
N THR A 495 -1.68 7.84 25.63
CA THR A 495 -1.06 8.85 26.51
C THR A 495 0.42 9.08 26.20
N PHE A 496 1.11 8.11 25.60
CA PHE A 496 2.51 8.22 25.17
C PHE A 496 2.69 9.11 23.92
N ASP A 497 1.60 9.46 23.23
CA ASP A 497 1.59 10.33 22.05
C ASP A 497 1.11 11.76 22.37
N ALA A 498 0.76 12.06 23.62
CA ALA A 498 0.11 13.32 24.02
C ALA A 498 0.94 14.59 23.74
N ASP A 499 2.27 14.47 23.63
CA ASP A 499 3.17 15.60 23.43
C ASP A 499 3.35 16.01 21.96
N ALA A 500 2.86 15.20 21.00
CA ALA A 500 2.95 15.52 19.57
C ALA A 500 1.61 16.03 19.03
N ASP A 501 1.65 17.16 18.33
CA ASP A 501 0.49 17.68 17.60
C ASP A 501 0.21 16.81 16.37
N TYR A 502 -0.51 15.70 16.59
CA TYR A 502 -0.82 14.66 15.61
C TYR A 502 -1.53 15.21 14.36
N ALA A 503 -2.28 16.30 14.52
CA ALA A 503 -2.97 16.98 13.44
C ALA A 503 -2.03 17.57 12.37
N LEU A 504 -0.79 17.91 12.74
CA LEU A 504 0.22 18.44 11.81
C LEU A 504 0.50 17.48 10.63
N GLN A 505 0.22 16.18 10.78
CA GLN A 505 0.38 15.16 9.74
C GLN A 505 -0.68 15.19 8.62
N TYR A 506 -1.68 16.05 8.74
CA TYR A 506 -2.85 16.06 7.86
C TYR A 506 -3.18 17.44 7.31
N VAL A 507 -2.39 18.47 7.67
CA VAL A 507 -2.70 19.86 7.37
C VAL A 507 -1.55 20.59 6.71
N GLY A 508 -1.88 21.64 5.96
CA GLY A 508 -0.94 22.46 5.21
C GLY A 508 -1.06 23.94 5.57
N LYS A 509 0.07 24.63 5.39
CA LYS A 509 0.33 26.03 5.72
C LYS A 509 -0.29 27.03 4.74
N ARG A 510 -0.99 28.05 5.24
CA ARG A 510 -1.60 29.11 4.41
C ARG A 510 -0.58 30.00 3.70
N GLU A 511 0.60 30.15 4.27
CA GLU A 511 1.71 30.90 3.71
C GLU A 511 2.42 30.16 2.57
N SER A 512 2.11 28.87 2.35
CA SER A 512 2.71 28.07 1.30
C SER A 512 2.42 28.61 -0.11
N PHE A 513 3.34 28.33 -1.05
CA PHE A 513 3.16 28.66 -2.45
C PHE A 513 1.87 28.05 -3.02
N PHE A 514 1.58 26.79 -2.65
CA PHE A 514 0.38 26.08 -3.09
C PHE A 514 -0.90 26.81 -2.68
N TYR A 515 -1.04 27.16 -1.40
CA TYR A 515 -2.22 27.88 -0.91
C TYR A 515 -2.39 29.26 -1.57
N ARG A 516 -1.28 29.99 -1.75
CA ARG A 516 -1.33 31.36 -2.25
C ARG A 516 -1.72 31.44 -3.73
N TYR A 517 -1.17 30.55 -4.56
CA TYR A 517 -1.19 30.69 -6.02
C TYR A 517 -1.88 29.56 -6.78
N LEU A 518 -2.00 28.36 -6.19
CA LEU A 518 -2.51 27.17 -6.90
C LEU A 518 -3.89 26.75 -6.39
N LEU A 519 -4.15 26.96 -5.10
CA LEU A 519 -5.40 26.60 -4.45
C LEU A 519 -6.56 27.49 -4.93
N ARG A 520 -7.69 26.85 -5.25
CA ARG A 520 -8.95 27.51 -5.56
C ARG A 520 -9.53 28.14 -4.27
N LYS A 521 -9.77 29.44 -4.29
CA LYS A 521 -10.33 30.21 -3.16
C LYS A 521 -11.80 30.52 -3.37
#